data_AF-A0A923QNB7-F1
#
_entry.id   AF-A0A923QNB7-F1
#
_cell.length_a   1.000
_cell.length_b   1.000
_cell.length_c   1.000
_cell.angle_alpha   90.00
_cell.angle_beta   90.00
_cell.angle_gamma   90.00
#
_symmetry.space_group_name_H-M   'P 1'
#
loop_
_entity.id
_entity.type
_entity.pdbx_description
1 polymer ?
#
loop_
_entity_poly.entity_id
_entity_poly.type
_entity_poly.pdbx_seq_one_letter_code
_entity_poly.pdbx_strand_id
1 'polypeptide(L)'
;MKKKLLNLKAMIKINFKRIRIKRLALICFLFLSFLSYRVEATHVVGSDVTYTCTGTPGVYQVTFKIYRDCSDPYPLCSGCPTPGPLSSGCNLSISIVGAAGSCTGTSFGSQSISVVTAVSALDVIQLCASSLTVCTNCASRTPGSFTPGIEVYTFVGQINLSGLPASCCMVYLGYQTCCRNGAITTLSNPLSLSFFTQATINRCASPCNSAPAFTNDPVAVTCAGQDFTYNLGAIDPDGDSLSYAFGQSLVG
;
A
#
# COMPACT_ATOMS: atom_id res chain seq x y z
N MET A 1 10.64 47.58 58.27
CA MET A 1 9.53 47.56 57.28
C MET A 1 9.93 47.32 55.81
N LYS A 2 11.09 47.80 55.31
CA LYS A 2 11.46 47.67 53.87
C LYS A 2 11.70 46.25 53.34
N LYS A 3 12.22 45.30 54.15
CA LYS A 3 12.47 43.90 53.72
C LYS A 3 11.19 43.09 53.43
N LYS A 4 10.09 43.35 54.13
CA LYS A 4 8.80 42.64 53.94
C LYS A 4 8.10 43.04 52.63
N LEU A 5 8.24 44.30 52.19
CA LEU A 5 7.67 44.78 50.92
C LEU A 5 8.42 44.29 49.68
N LEU A 6 9.74 44.09 49.76
CA LEU A 6 10.52 43.54 48.63
C LEU A 6 10.11 42.08 48.31
N ASN A 7 9.90 41.26 49.34
CA ASN A 7 9.50 39.86 49.16
C ASN A 7 8.09 39.70 48.58
N LEU A 8 7.16 40.60 48.93
CA LEU A 8 5.80 40.56 48.39
C LEU A 8 5.76 40.93 46.89
N LYS A 9 6.52 41.95 46.47
CA LYS A 9 6.64 42.31 45.03
C LYS A 9 7.31 41.20 44.21
N ALA A 10 8.30 40.50 44.78
CA ALA A 10 8.94 39.36 44.13
C ALA A 10 7.98 38.17 43.98
N MET A 11 7.21 37.82 45.03
CA MET A 11 6.21 36.74 44.98
C MET A 11 5.09 37.02 43.97
N ILE A 12 4.57 38.25 43.90
CA ILE A 12 3.53 38.63 42.93
C ILE A 12 4.07 38.55 41.49
N LYS A 13 5.32 38.97 41.25
CA LYS A 13 5.96 38.92 39.92
C LYS A 13 6.25 37.47 39.49
N ILE A 14 6.61 36.59 40.42
CA ILE A 14 6.79 35.14 40.18
C ILE A 14 5.44 34.48 39.85
N ASN A 15 4.37 34.81 40.59
CA ASN A 15 3.02 34.29 40.31
C ASN A 15 2.48 34.77 38.95
N PHE A 16 2.71 36.03 38.57
CA PHE A 16 2.34 36.53 37.24
C PHE A 16 3.12 35.85 36.10
N LYS A 17 4.42 35.59 36.27
CA LYS A 17 5.22 34.80 35.30
C LYS A 17 4.72 33.36 35.20
N ARG A 18 4.41 32.69 36.31
CA ARG A 18 3.84 31.32 36.33
C ARG A 18 2.47 31.25 35.66
N ILE A 19 1.60 32.26 35.85
CA ILE A 19 0.30 32.34 35.17
C ILE A 19 0.48 32.55 33.66
N ARG A 20 1.44 33.39 33.23
CA ARG A 20 1.75 33.58 31.79
C ARG A 20 2.31 32.32 31.14
N ILE A 21 3.17 31.56 31.82
CA ILE A 21 3.71 30.28 31.30
C ILE A 21 2.61 29.21 31.20
N LYS A 22 1.74 29.08 32.20
CA LYS A 22 0.60 28.14 32.16
C LYS A 22 -0.38 28.47 31.03
N ARG A 23 -0.66 29.76 30.78
CA ARG A 23 -1.50 30.20 29.66
C ARG A 23 -0.83 29.95 28.30
N LEU A 24 0.47 30.17 28.20
CA LEU A 24 1.23 29.89 26.98
C LEU A 24 1.29 28.39 26.68
N ALA A 25 1.48 27.55 27.71
CA ALA A 25 1.43 26.10 27.60
C ALA A 25 0.05 25.59 27.17
N LEU A 26 -1.03 26.17 27.71
CA LEU A 26 -2.40 25.84 27.33
C LEU A 26 -2.70 26.22 25.87
N ILE A 27 -2.26 27.41 25.43
CA ILE A 27 -2.40 27.86 24.03
C ILE A 27 -1.59 26.96 23.09
N CYS A 28 -0.37 26.56 23.49
CA CYS A 28 0.46 25.65 22.71
C CYS A 28 -0.16 24.25 22.63
N PHE A 29 -0.74 23.74 23.72
CA PHE A 29 -1.46 22.46 23.73
C PHE A 29 -2.74 22.51 22.86
N LEU A 30 -3.48 23.62 22.90
CA LEU A 30 -4.62 23.85 22.01
C LEU A 30 -4.17 23.91 20.54
N PHE A 31 -3.05 24.58 20.25
CA PHE A 31 -2.50 24.69 18.90
C PHE A 31 -1.99 23.33 18.37
N LEU A 32 -1.40 22.49 19.23
CA LEU A 32 -1.04 21.11 18.88
C LEU A 32 -2.26 20.22 18.64
N SER A 33 -3.40 20.49 19.28
CA SER A 33 -4.65 19.74 19.03
C SER A 33 -5.33 20.06 17.69
N PHE A 34 -4.91 21.14 17.00
CA PHE A 34 -5.35 21.46 15.64
C PHE A 34 -4.42 20.92 14.55
N LEU A 35 -3.30 20.25 14.91
CA LEU A 35 -2.52 19.46 13.96
C LEU A 35 -3.31 18.19 13.62
N SER A 36 -4.18 18.32 12.62
CA SER A 36 -4.92 17.19 12.06
C SER A 36 -3.93 16.28 11.32
N TYR A 37 -3.49 15.20 11.96
CA TYR A 37 -2.87 14.10 11.23
C TYR A 37 -3.98 13.34 10.52
N ARG A 38 -3.91 13.25 9.19
CA ARG A 38 -4.69 12.28 8.43
C ARG A 38 -4.18 10.89 8.83
N VAL A 39 -4.95 10.17 9.64
CA VAL A 39 -4.71 8.73 9.86
C VAL A 39 -5.47 8.01 8.76
N GLU A 40 -4.79 7.73 7.66
CA GLU A 40 -5.33 6.85 6.62
C GLU A 40 -4.88 5.43 6.94
N ALA A 41 -5.76 4.66 7.57
CA ALA A 41 -5.54 3.23 7.72
C ALA A 41 -5.93 2.54 6.40
N THR A 42 -4.95 2.19 5.57
CA THR A 42 -5.22 1.38 4.37
C THR A 42 -5.29 -0.10 4.76
N HIS A 43 -6.46 -0.73 4.67
CA HIS A 43 -6.68 -2.16 4.96
C HIS A 43 -6.18 -3.08 3.84
N VAL A 44 -4.97 -2.82 3.35
CA VAL A 44 -4.28 -3.67 2.38
C VAL A 44 -3.98 -5.00 3.08
N VAL A 45 -4.65 -6.06 2.64
CA VAL A 45 -4.40 -7.43 3.09
C VAL A 45 -3.24 -8.07 2.32
N GLY A 46 -2.96 -7.56 1.13
CA GLY A 46 -1.85 -7.99 0.30
C GLY A 46 -1.74 -7.18 -0.98
N SER A 47 -0.69 -7.42 -1.75
CA SER A 47 -0.56 -6.91 -3.10
C SER A 47 0.30 -7.82 -3.96
N ASP A 48 0.16 -7.65 -5.26
CA ASP A 48 0.94 -8.35 -6.28
C ASP A 48 1.44 -7.33 -7.31
N VAL A 49 2.62 -7.59 -7.86
CA VAL A 49 3.25 -6.75 -8.88
C VAL A 49 3.89 -7.64 -9.93
N THR A 50 3.49 -7.45 -11.18
CA THR A 50 4.07 -8.09 -12.34
C THR A 50 4.37 -7.05 -13.42
N TYR A 51 5.23 -7.39 -14.36
CA TYR A 51 5.60 -6.53 -15.46
C TYR A 51 5.83 -7.33 -16.74
N THR A 52 5.54 -6.74 -17.89
CA THR A 52 5.78 -7.32 -19.21
C THR A 52 6.50 -6.34 -20.13
N CYS A 53 7.28 -6.88 -21.06
CA CYS A 53 7.94 -6.08 -22.09
C CYS A 53 6.91 -5.47 -23.07
N THR A 54 7.07 -4.21 -23.45
CA THR A 54 6.15 -3.50 -24.38
C THR A 54 6.63 -3.51 -25.85
N GLY A 55 7.78 -4.12 -26.12
CA GLY A 55 8.49 -4.02 -27.40
C GLY A 55 9.34 -2.75 -27.55
N THR A 56 9.13 -1.73 -26.72
CA THR A 56 10.00 -0.54 -26.66
C THR A 56 11.10 -0.74 -25.63
N PRO A 57 12.40 -0.61 -25.98
CA PRO A 57 13.50 -0.79 -25.04
C PRO A 57 13.39 0.10 -23.80
N GLY A 58 13.48 -0.51 -22.62
CA GLY A 58 13.39 0.19 -21.34
C GLY A 58 11.98 0.64 -20.94
N VAL A 59 10.93 0.28 -21.69
CA VAL A 59 9.54 0.57 -21.34
C VAL A 59 8.81 -0.73 -21.01
N TYR A 60 8.21 -0.78 -19.82
CA TYR A 60 7.54 -1.96 -19.29
C TYR A 60 6.08 -1.63 -19.01
N GLN A 61 5.18 -2.56 -19.31
CA GLN A 61 3.82 -2.50 -18.82
C GLN A 61 3.80 -3.15 -17.44
N VAL A 62 3.43 -2.38 -16.44
CA VAL A 62 3.39 -2.82 -15.05
C VAL A 62 1.94 -3.00 -14.65
N THR A 63 1.65 -4.14 -14.03
CA THR A 63 0.36 -4.43 -13.41
C THR A 63 0.57 -4.57 -11.91
N PHE A 64 -0.13 -3.74 -11.13
CA PHE A 64 -0.10 -3.77 -9.68
C PHE A 64 -1.50 -4.06 -9.17
N LYS A 65 -1.64 -5.10 -8.33
CA LYS A 65 -2.90 -5.45 -7.69
C LYS A 65 -2.80 -5.14 -6.20
N ILE A 66 -3.79 -4.42 -5.66
CA ILE A 66 -3.95 -4.23 -4.21
C ILE A 66 -5.17 -5.01 -3.76
N TYR A 67 -4.97 -5.94 -2.83
CA TYR A 67 -6.03 -6.71 -2.18
C TYR A 67 -6.41 -6.03 -0.88
N ARG A 68 -7.71 -5.82 -0.66
CA ARG A 68 -8.23 -5.03 0.45
C ARG A 68 -9.40 -5.73 1.13
N ASP A 69 -9.47 -5.63 2.45
CA ASP A 69 -10.60 -6.13 3.23
C ASP A 69 -11.81 -5.20 3.09
N CYS A 70 -12.93 -5.78 2.67
CA CYS A 70 -14.20 -5.08 2.46
C CYS A 70 -14.91 -4.68 3.76
N SER A 71 -14.44 -5.15 4.91
CA SER A 71 -14.96 -4.74 6.22
C SER A 71 -14.61 -3.27 6.54
N ASP A 72 -13.64 -2.68 5.83
CA ASP A 72 -13.30 -1.27 5.97
C ASP A 72 -14.25 -0.38 5.13
N PRO A 73 -14.93 0.60 5.75
CA PRO A 73 -15.88 1.47 5.07
C PRO A 73 -15.28 2.44 4.02
N TYR A 74 -13.96 2.62 3.96
CA TYR A 74 -13.32 3.63 3.09
C TYR A 74 -12.62 3.04 1.87
N PRO A 75 -13.22 3.04 0.66
CA PRO A 75 -12.59 2.45 -0.53
C PRO A 75 -11.22 3.07 -0.85
N LEU A 76 -10.32 2.28 -1.46
CA LEU A 76 -8.98 2.76 -1.85
C LEU A 76 -9.07 3.94 -2.84
N CYS A 77 -10.07 3.93 -3.71
CA CYS A 77 -10.37 4.98 -4.67
C CYS A 77 -11.68 5.68 -4.29
N SER A 78 -11.65 7.01 -4.14
CA SER A 78 -12.88 7.81 -4.01
C SER A 78 -13.55 8.01 -5.38
N GLY A 79 -14.86 8.23 -5.39
CA GLY A 79 -15.60 8.47 -6.64
C GLY A 79 -15.73 7.21 -7.51
N CYS A 80 -15.92 6.08 -6.83
CA CYS A 80 -16.28 4.81 -7.43
C CYS A 80 -17.51 4.95 -8.36
N PRO A 81 -17.38 4.82 -9.68
CA PRO A 81 -18.46 5.08 -10.62
C PRO A 81 -19.42 3.90 -10.65
N THR A 82 -20.68 4.19 -10.37
CA THR A 82 -21.80 3.27 -10.46
C THR A 82 -22.71 3.65 -11.62
N PRO A 83 -22.81 2.87 -12.71
CA PRO A 83 -21.83 1.94 -13.27
C PRO A 83 -20.85 2.68 -14.22
N GLY A 84 -19.54 2.46 -14.12
CA GLY A 84 -18.57 3.03 -15.06
C GLY A 84 -17.11 2.74 -14.71
N PRO A 85 -16.15 3.18 -15.57
CA PRO A 85 -14.71 3.07 -15.28
C PRO A 85 -14.33 4.04 -14.18
N LEU A 86 -13.50 3.60 -13.22
CA LEU A 86 -13.08 4.38 -12.04
C LEU A 86 -12.71 5.83 -12.35
N SER A 87 -12.95 6.72 -11.39
CA SER A 87 -12.54 8.12 -11.48
C SER A 87 -11.07 8.21 -11.93
N SER A 88 -10.81 9.07 -12.91
CA SER A 88 -9.48 9.28 -13.53
C SER A 88 -8.42 9.83 -12.56
N GLY A 89 -8.75 9.96 -11.27
CA GLY A 89 -7.86 10.43 -10.21
C GLY A 89 -7.31 9.31 -9.32
N CYS A 90 -7.77 8.06 -9.44
CA CYS A 90 -7.21 6.97 -8.64
C CYS A 90 -5.94 6.40 -9.28
N ASN A 91 -4.80 6.88 -8.81
CA ASN A 91 -3.48 6.49 -9.29
C ASN A 91 -2.67 5.86 -8.15
N LEU A 92 -1.82 4.90 -8.50
CA LEU A 92 -0.85 4.29 -7.60
C LEU A 92 0.54 4.85 -7.93
N SER A 93 1.26 5.36 -6.93
CA SER A 93 2.64 5.82 -7.10
C SER A 93 3.59 4.67 -6.77
N ILE A 94 4.41 4.29 -7.75
CA ILE A 94 5.43 3.24 -7.63
C ILE A 94 6.80 3.92 -7.54
N SER A 95 7.59 3.58 -6.52
CA SER A 95 8.97 4.03 -6.37
C SER A 95 9.92 3.23 -7.24
N ILE A 96 10.96 3.90 -7.73
CA ILE A 96 12.00 3.31 -8.59
C ILE A 96 13.33 3.44 -7.86
N VAL A 97 13.93 2.31 -7.48
CA VAL A 97 15.17 2.28 -6.71
C VAL A 97 16.15 1.30 -7.35
N GLY A 98 17.44 1.66 -7.44
CA GLY A 98 18.43 0.72 -7.96
C GLY A 98 18.61 -0.48 -7.01
N ALA A 99 18.52 -1.68 -7.57
CA ALA A 99 18.48 -2.93 -6.80
C ALA A 99 19.87 -3.57 -6.60
N ALA A 100 20.80 -3.34 -7.52
CA ALA A 100 22.15 -3.90 -7.47
C ALA A 100 23.17 -3.03 -8.20
N GLY A 101 24.45 -3.39 -8.05
CA GLY A 101 25.57 -2.74 -8.71
C GLY A 101 25.82 -1.31 -8.22
N SER A 102 26.31 -0.45 -9.12
CA SER A 102 26.68 0.95 -8.80
C SER A 102 25.50 1.83 -8.38
N CYS A 103 24.27 1.34 -8.55
CA CYS A 103 23.05 2.11 -8.31
C CYS A 103 22.26 1.60 -7.10
N THR A 104 22.80 0.63 -6.37
CA THR A 104 22.13 0.02 -5.21
C THR A 104 21.67 1.10 -4.22
N GLY A 105 20.38 1.11 -3.90
CA GLY A 105 19.78 2.08 -2.97
C GLY A 105 19.61 3.50 -3.54
N THR A 106 20.00 3.76 -4.79
CA THR A 106 19.78 5.06 -5.43
C THR A 106 18.31 5.19 -5.80
N SER A 107 17.65 6.24 -5.29
CA SER A 107 16.28 6.58 -5.67
C SER A 107 16.27 7.33 -7.00
N PHE A 108 15.41 6.90 -7.92
CA PHE A 108 15.16 7.53 -9.21
C PHE A 108 13.79 8.22 -9.27
N GLY A 109 13.18 8.44 -8.11
CA GLY A 109 11.85 9.03 -7.99
C GLY A 109 10.73 7.98 -8.07
N SER A 110 9.54 8.47 -8.38
CA SER A 110 8.34 7.63 -8.50
C SER A 110 7.63 7.92 -9.81
N GLN A 111 6.90 6.92 -10.31
CA GLN A 111 6.01 7.05 -11.45
C GLN A 111 4.60 6.61 -11.05
N SER A 112 3.61 7.36 -11.53
CA SER A 112 2.20 7.05 -11.28
C SER A 112 1.68 6.11 -12.36
N ILE A 113 1.05 5.01 -11.94
CA ILE A 113 0.23 4.17 -12.81
C ILE A 113 -1.24 4.42 -12.49
N SER A 114 -2.08 4.35 -13.52
CA SER A 114 -3.50 4.61 -13.37
C SER A 114 -4.26 3.32 -13.16
N VAL A 115 -5.36 3.43 -12.44
CA VAL A 115 -6.28 2.32 -12.32
C VAL A 115 -6.95 2.08 -13.67
N VAL A 116 -6.83 0.87 -14.21
CA VAL A 116 -7.53 0.50 -15.46
C VAL A 116 -8.83 -0.24 -15.12
N THR A 117 -8.92 -0.85 -13.94
CA THR A 117 -10.13 -1.54 -13.49
C THR A 117 -10.20 -1.55 -11.94
N ALA A 118 -11.27 -1.01 -11.33
CA ALA A 118 -11.67 -1.31 -9.92
C ALA A 118 -12.34 -2.66 -9.78
N VAL A 119 -12.88 -3.12 -10.89
CA VAL A 119 -13.84 -4.21 -10.90
C VAL A 119 -13.03 -5.49 -10.72
N SER A 120 -12.89 -5.95 -9.48
CA SER A 120 -12.91 -7.39 -9.27
C SER A 120 -14.24 -7.86 -9.87
N ALA A 121 -14.17 -8.56 -11.00
CA ALA A 121 -15.36 -9.04 -11.71
C ALA A 121 -16.24 -9.89 -10.79
N LEU A 122 -15.66 -10.54 -9.78
CA LEU A 122 -16.32 -11.01 -8.57
C LEU A 122 -15.30 -10.95 -7.44
N ASP A 123 -15.81 -10.94 -6.22
CA ASP A 123 -15.06 -11.31 -5.02
C ASP A 123 -14.07 -12.46 -5.29
N VAL A 124 -12.82 -12.28 -4.88
CA VAL A 124 -11.77 -13.29 -5.06
C VAL A 124 -11.92 -14.48 -4.11
N ILE A 125 -12.84 -14.38 -3.16
CA ILE A 125 -13.22 -15.51 -2.32
C ILE A 125 -14.20 -16.38 -3.08
N GLN A 126 -13.77 -17.61 -3.35
CA GLN A 126 -14.61 -18.61 -3.99
C GLN A 126 -15.74 -19.03 -3.05
N LEU A 127 -16.95 -18.55 -3.34
CA LEU A 127 -18.18 -18.94 -2.65
C LEU A 127 -19.11 -19.75 -3.57
N CYS A 128 -20.15 -20.33 -2.97
CA CYS A 128 -21.28 -20.86 -3.73
C CYS A 128 -22.00 -19.72 -4.48
N ALA A 129 -22.61 -20.01 -5.63
CA ALA A 129 -23.23 -18.99 -6.50
C ALA A 129 -24.31 -18.11 -5.82
N SER A 130 -24.94 -18.61 -4.75
CA SER A 130 -25.96 -17.87 -3.98
C SER A 130 -25.39 -17.07 -2.81
N SER A 131 -24.12 -17.26 -2.48
CA SER A 131 -23.45 -16.64 -1.35
C SER A 131 -22.62 -15.45 -1.82
N LEU A 132 -22.79 -14.33 -1.14
CA LEU A 132 -22.08 -13.09 -1.42
C LEU A 132 -21.31 -12.68 -0.18
N THR A 133 -20.09 -12.18 -0.35
CA THR A 133 -19.37 -11.47 0.71
C THR A 133 -19.99 -10.12 1.02
N VAL A 134 -19.56 -9.58 2.16
CA VAL A 134 -19.77 -8.19 2.58
C VAL A 134 -19.24 -7.13 1.59
N CYS A 135 -18.44 -7.49 0.57
CA CYS A 135 -17.97 -6.53 -0.42
C CYS A 135 -19.11 -5.94 -1.24
N THR A 136 -19.12 -4.60 -1.36
CA THR A 136 -20.06 -3.88 -2.22
C THR A 136 -19.53 -3.72 -3.66
N ASN A 137 -18.24 -4.04 -3.86
CA ASN A 137 -17.49 -3.84 -5.10
C ASN A 137 -17.78 -2.46 -5.69
N CYS A 138 -17.34 -1.38 -5.03
CA CYS A 138 -17.55 -0.03 -5.55
C CYS A 138 -19.04 0.32 -5.70
N ALA A 139 -19.90 -0.22 -4.81
CA ALA A 139 -21.37 -0.16 -4.88
C ALA A 139 -22.00 -0.69 -6.19
N SER A 140 -21.27 -1.52 -6.95
CA SER A 140 -21.77 -2.16 -8.17
C SER A 140 -22.68 -3.37 -7.91
N ARG A 141 -22.73 -3.87 -6.67
CA ARG A 141 -23.61 -4.97 -6.25
C ARG A 141 -24.14 -4.80 -4.83
N THR A 142 -25.23 -5.51 -4.53
CA THR A 142 -25.72 -5.67 -3.16
C THR A 142 -24.77 -6.61 -2.39
N PRO A 143 -24.23 -6.19 -1.22
CA PRO A 143 -23.38 -7.05 -0.41
C PRO A 143 -24.21 -8.17 0.24
N GLY A 144 -23.57 -9.31 0.49
CA GLY A 144 -24.11 -10.38 1.33
C GLY A 144 -23.60 -10.30 2.77
N SER A 145 -23.55 -11.45 3.44
CA SER A 145 -23.17 -11.56 4.85
C SER A 145 -21.89 -12.36 5.10
N PHE A 146 -21.30 -12.99 4.09
CA PHE A 146 -20.10 -13.79 4.28
C PHE A 146 -18.89 -12.89 4.59
N THR A 147 -18.14 -13.28 5.62
CA THR A 147 -16.88 -12.63 6.03
C THR A 147 -15.80 -13.72 6.22
N PRO A 148 -14.54 -13.48 5.80
CA PRO A 148 -13.99 -12.23 5.25
C PRO A 148 -14.53 -11.91 3.85
N GLY A 149 -14.40 -10.65 3.43
CA GLY A 149 -14.64 -10.19 2.06
C GLY A 149 -13.40 -9.48 1.53
N ILE A 150 -12.91 -9.84 0.35
CA ILE A 150 -11.72 -9.21 -0.24
C ILE A 150 -12.04 -8.64 -1.62
N GLU A 151 -11.71 -7.36 -1.83
CA GLU A 151 -11.75 -6.70 -3.13
C GLU A 151 -10.35 -6.47 -3.68
N VAL A 152 -10.25 -6.35 -5.01
CA VAL A 152 -8.98 -6.15 -5.71
C VAL A 152 -9.05 -4.91 -6.59
N TYR A 153 -8.07 -4.02 -6.41
CA TYR A 153 -7.83 -2.87 -7.29
C TYR A 153 -6.68 -3.18 -8.22
N THR A 154 -6.91 -3.12 -9.54
CA THR A 154 -5.88 -3.40 -10.55
C THR A 154 -5.44 -2.11 -11.24
N PHE A 155 -4.19 -1.75 -11.02
CA PHE A 155 -3.51 -0.61 -11.63
C PHE A 155 -2.63 -1.10 -12.77
N VAL A 156 -2.74 -0.45 -13.92
CA VAL A 156 -1.93 -0.78 -15.09
C VAL A 156 -1.37 0.51 -15.67
N GLY A 157 -0.09 0.52 -15.95
CA GLY A 157 0.56 1.66 -16.59
C GLY A 157 1.87 1.27 -17.23
N GLN A 158 2.34 2.12 -18.15
CA GLN A 158 3.68 1.98 -18.69
C GLN A 158 4.67 2.75 -17.81
N ILE A 159 5.75 2.09 -17.43
CA ILE A 159 6.87 2.70 -16.72
C ILE A 159 8.04 2.82 -17.70
N ASN A 160 8.53 4.05 -17.89
CA ASN A 160 9.69 4.31 -18.73
C ASN A 160 10.95 4.36 -17.86
N LEU A 161 11.82 3.37 -18.05
CA LEU A 161 13.11 3.23 -17.36
C LEU A 161 14.29 3.60 -18.26
N SER A 162 14.06 4.05 -19.50
CA SER A 162 15.15 4.32 -20.46
C SER A 162 16.08 5.46 -20.03
N GLY A 163 15.57 6.44 -19.26
CA GLY A 163 16.37 7.56 -18.74
C GLY A 163 17.31 7.23 -17.57
N LEU A 164 17.26 6.02 -17.01
CA LEU A 164 18.16 5.60 -15.94
C LEU A 164 19.59 5.39 -16.48
N PRO A 165 20.64 5.66 -15.69
CA PRO A 165 22.03 5.43 -16.09
C PRO A 165 22.25 4.02 -16.65
N ALA A 166 23.10 3.89 -17.67
CA ALA A 166 23.34 2.61 -18.35
C ALA A 166 23.91 1.52 -17.42
N SER A 167 24.63 1.92 -16.36
CA SER A 167 25.14 0.99 -15.34
C SER A 167 24.06 0.47 -14.37
N CYS A 168 22.87 1.08 -14.35
CA CYS A 168 21.76 0.68 -13.50
C CYS A 168 20.89 -0.36 -14.22
N CYS A 169 21.32 -1.62 -14.23
CA CYS A 169 20.59 -2.71 -14.86
C CYS A 169 19.50 -3.31 -13.97
N MET A 170 19.75 -3.41 -12.66
CA MET A 170 18.80 -4.00 -11.71
C MET A 170 18.04 -2.90 -10.98
N VAL A 171 16.71 -2.93 -11.03
CA VAL A 171 15.85 -1.88 -10.48
C VAL A 171 14.68 -2.51 -9.73
N TYR A 172 14.36 -1.99 -8.55
CA TYR A 172 13.13 -2.28 -7.83
C TYR A 172 12.01 -1.35 -8.29
N LEU A 173 10.86 -1.93 -8.60
CA LEU A 173 9.57 -1.22 -8.66
C LEU A 173 8.83 -1.50 -7.35
N GLY A 174 8.71 -0.49 -6.49
CA GLY A 174 8.21 -0.66 -5.13
C GLY A 174 6.92 0.10 -4.84
N TYR A 175 6.08 -0.47 -3.99
CA TYR A 175 4.97 0.21 -3.34
C TYR A 175 5.09 0.07 -1.83
N GLN A 176 4.84 1.17 -1.13
CA GLN A 176 4.81 1.22 0.33
C GLN A 176 3.58 1.98 0.80
N THR A 177 2.94 1.47 1.84
CA THR A 177 1.96 2.24 2.63
C THR A 177 2.32 2.13 4.10
N CYS A 178 1.94 3.14 4.88
CA CYS A 178 2.30 3.26 6.29
C CYS A 178 1.61 2.24 7.19
N CYS A 179 0.62 1.50 6.69
CA CYS A 179 -0.10 0.59 7.57
C CYS A 179 -0.39 -0.74 6.90
N ARG A 180 -0.11 -1.82 7.66
CA ARG A 180 -0.72 -3.13 7.44
C ARG A 180 -2.18 -3.12 7.89
N ASN A 181 -2.94 -4.12 7.48
CA ASN A 181 -4.31 -4.31 7.94
C ASN A 181 -4.36 -4.46 9.48
N GLY A 182 -5.20 -3.66 10.14
CA GLY A 182 -5.43 -3.68 11.58
C GLY A 182 -5.98 -4.99 12.14
N ALA A 183 -6.63 -5.81 11.30
CA ALA A 183 -7.18 -7.11 11.66
C ALA A 183 -6.11 -8.21 11.84
N ILE A 184 -4.84 -7.94 11.51
CA ILE A 184 -3.75 -8.91 11.69
C ILE A 184 -3.49 -9.13 13.18
N THR A 185 -3.75 -10.36 13.66
CA THR A 185 -3.59 -10.74 15.06
C THR A 185 -2.19 -11.30 15.41
N THR A 186 -1.35 -11.54 14.40
CA THR A 186 0.01 -12.09 14.56
C THR A 186 1.09 -11.03 14.69
N LEU A 187 0.72 -9.74 14.66
CA LEU A 187 1.64 -8.60 14.77
C LEU A 187 1.20 -7.67 15.90
N SER A 188 2.16 -7.04 16.57
CA SER A 188 1.89 -5.96 17.53
C SER A 188 1.71 -4.64 16.79
N ASN A 189 0.61 -3.93 17.06
CA ASN A 189 0.27 -2.63 16.46
C ASN A 189 0.43 -2.61 14.92
N PRO A 190 -0.28 -3.48 14.16
CA PRO A 190 -0.13 -3.56 12.70
C PRO A 190 -0.39 -2.24 11.96
N LEU A 191 -1.27 -1.39 12.50
CA LEU A 191 -1.54 -0.05 11.98
C LEU A 191 -0.36 0.93 12.13
N SER A 192 0.73 0.54 12.79
CA SER A 192 1.97 1.34 12.90
C SER A 192 3.15 0.71 12.14
N LEU A 193 2.91 -0.36 11.38
CA LEU A 193 3.93 -1.05 10.60
C LEU A 193 3.67 -0.85 9.11
N SER A 194 4.74 -0.58 8.34
CA SER A 194 4.62 -0.44 6.90
C SER A 194 4.23 -1.77 6.24
N PHE A 195 3.46 -1.66 5.16
CA PHE A 195 3.29 -2.69 4.17
C PHE A 195 4.14 -2.34 2.95
N PHE A 196 4.85 -3.34 2.41
CA PHE A 196 5.79 -3.14 1.31
C PHE A 196 5.71 -4.29 0.31
N THR A 197 5.78 -3.97 -0.98
CA THR A 197 5.82 -4.94 -2.08
C THR A 197 6.67 -4.40 -3.21
N GLN A 198 7.49 -5.25 -3.82
CA GLN A 198 8.35 -4.84 -4.93
C GLN A 198 8.55 -5.97 -5.96
N ALA A 199 8.78 -5.57 -7.21
CA ALA A 199 9.33 -6.42 -8.26
C ALA A 199 10.76 -5.97 -8.58
N THR A 200 11.61 -6.91 -9.00
CA THR A 200 12.95 -6.60 -9.51
C THR A 200 12.96 -6.76 -11.02
N ILE A 201 13.42 -5.73 -11.74
CA ILE A 201 13.56 -5.74 -13.20
C ILE A 201 15.05 -5.74 -13.54
N ASN A 202 15.46 -6.63 -14.45
CA ASN A 202 16.72 -6.51 -15.17
C ASN A 202 16.50 -5.80 -16.51
N ARG A 203 16.71 -4.47 -16.55
CA ARG A 203 16.48 -3.67 -17.76
C ARG A 203 17.55 -3.82 -18.84
N CYS A 204 18.64 -4.50 -18.52
CA CYS A 204 19.73 -4.79 -19.46
C CYS A 204 19.64 -6.20 -20.05
N ALA A 205 18.61 -6.99 -19.69
CA ALA A 205 18.38 -8.30 -20.28
C ALA A 205 18.12 -8.17 -21.80
N SER A 206 18.74 -9.05 -22.59
CA SER A 206 18.53 -9.17 -24.03
C SER A 206 18.42 -10.66 -24.40
N PRO A 207 17.27 -11.13 -24.93
CA PRO A 207 16.03 -10.38 -25.17
C PRO A 207 15.42 -9.81 -23.87
N CYS A 208 14.48 -8.86 -24.02
CA CYS A 208 13.77 -8.29 -22.87
C CYS A 208 13.04 -9.42 -22.11
N ASN A 209 13.15 -9.43 -20.79
CA ASN A 209 12.52 -10.43 -19.92
C ASN A 209 11.30 -9.83 -19.21
N SER A 210 10.21 -10.58 -19.14
CA SER A 210 9.02 -10.25 -18.37
C SER A 210 9.05 -10.96 -17.00
N ALA A 211 8.20 -10.53 -16.08
CA ALA A 211 8.02 -11.25 -14.82
C ALA A 211 7.08 -12.45 -15.01
N PRO A 212 7.22 -13.51 -14.19
CA PRO A 212 6.19 -14.52 -14.10
C PRO A 212 4.87 -13.89 -13.62
N ALA A 213 3.76 -14.51 -14.01
CA ALA A 213 2.42 -14.09 -13.65
C ALA A 213 1.71 -15.23 -12.91
N PHE A 214 0.85 -14.86 -11.94
CA PHE A 214 -0.02 -15.80 -11.26
C PHE A 214 -1.42 -15.76 -11.89
N THR A 215 -1.95 -16.93 -12.26
CA THR A 215 -3.31 -17.02 -12.82
C THR A 215 -4.39 -17.11 -11.75
N ASN A 216 -4.03 -17.39 -10.50
CA ASN A 216 -4.95 -17.45 -9.37
C ASN A 216 -4.67 -16.29 -8.39
N ASP A 217 -5.71 -15.60 -7.94
CA ASP A 217 -5.57 -14.55 -6.94
C ASP A 217 -5.16 -15.17 -5.59
N PRO A 218 -4.12 -14.62 -4.90
CA PRO A 218 -3.48 -15.17 -3.70
C PRO A 218 -4.34 -15.02 -2.43
N VAL A 219 -5.62 -15.39 -2.51
CA VAL A 219 -6.56 -15.35 -1.42
C VAL A 219 -6.89 -16.77 -0.95
N ALA A 220 -6.51 -17.04 0.30
CA ALA A 220 -6.77 -18.30 0.98
C ALA A 220 -7.67 -18.07 2.19
N VAL A 221 -8.92 -18.53 2.11
CA VAL A 221 -9.83 -18.61 3.26
C VAL A 221 -9.96 -20.08 3.62
N THR A 222 -9.49 -20.45 4.81
CA THR A 222 -9.37 -21.85 5.24
C THR A 222 -10.02 -22.07 6.59
N CYS A 223 -10.52 -23.29 6.82
CA CYS A 223 -11.04 -23.69 8.12
C CYS A 223 -9.90 -24.20 9.02
N ALA A 224 -9.95 -23.84 10.31
CA ALA A 224 -8.99 -24.33 11.28
C ALA A 224 -9.00 -25.87 11.36
N GLY A 225 -7.80 -26.46 11.36
CA GLY A 225 -7.62 -27.92 11.48
C GLY A 225 -7.87 -28.71 10.19
N GLN A 226 -7.99 -28.04 9.04
CA GLN A 226 -8.09 -28.70 7.73
C GLN A 226 -6.84 -28.49 6.91
N ASP A 227 -6.44 -29.53 6.18
CA ASP A 227 -5.40 -29.42 5.17
C ASP A 227 -5.85 -28.51 4.05
N PHE A 228 -4.96 -27.61 3.64
CA PHE A 228 -5.21 -26.67 2.56
C PHE A 228 -4.10 -26.77 1.52
N THR A 229 -4.49 -27.04 0.28
CA THR A 229 -3.59 -27.04 -0.87
C THR A 229 -3.90 -25.83 -1.73
N TYR A 230 -2.88 -25.03 -2.01
CA TYR A 230 -3.02 -23.83 -2.83
C TYR A 230 -2.02 -23.84 -3.97
N ASN A 231 -2.52 -23.60 -5.18
CA ASN A 231 -1.71 -23.42 -6.37
C ASN A 231 -1.87 -21.99 -6.84
N LEU A 232 -0.77 -21.24 -6.90
CA LEU A 232 -0.76 -19.86 -7.41
C LEU A 232 -1.00 -19.79 -8.93
N GLY A 233 -0.85 -20.92 -9.65
CA GLY A 233 -0.97 -20.95 -11.10
C GLY A 233 0.10 -20.09 -11.77
N ALA A 234 1.35 -20.21 -11.34
CA ALA A 234 2.40 -19.38 -11.89
C ALA A 234 2.75 -19.83 -13.32
N ILE A 235 2.90 -18.85 -14.20
CA ILE A 235 3.32 -19.02 -15.59
C ILE A 235 4.43 -18.02 -15.88
N ASP A 236 5.40 -18.42 -16.69
CA ASP A 236 6.37 -17.50 -17.25
C ASP A 236 6.01 -17.24 -18.72
N PRO A 237 5.73 -15.97 -19.11
CA PRO A 237 5.32 -15.67 -20.48
C PRO A 237 6.44 -15.82 -21.51
N ASP A 238 7.70 -15.81 -21.07
CA ASP A 238 8.88 -15.98 -21.92
C ASP A 238 9.32 -17.46 -22.02
N GLY A 239 8.68 -18.34 -21.23
CA GLY A 239 8.93 -19.78 -21.22
C GLY A 239 10.08 -20.20 -20.30
N ASP A 240 10.50 -19.31 -19.39
CA ASP A 240 11.56 -19.60 -18.43
C ASP A 240 11.12 -20.61 -17.37
N SER A 241 12.10 -21.28 -16.76
CA SER A 241 11.85 -22.19 -15.63
C SER A 241 11.45 -21.40 -14.39
N LEU A 242 10.40 -21.85 -13.70
CA LEU A 242 9.93 -21.26 -12.46
C LEU A 242 10.62 -21.89 -11.25
N SER A 243 11.03 -21.05 -10.30
CA SER A 243 11.60 -21.46 -9.01
C SER A 243 10.91 -20.71 -7.88
N TYR A 244 10.72 -21.38 -6.75
CA TYR A 244 9.99 -20.85 -5.60
C TYR A 244 10.82 -21.00 -4.34
N ALA A 245 10.82 -19.95 -3.52
CA ALA A 245 11.39 -19.98 -2.18
C ALA A 245 10.54 -19.13 -1.25
N PHE A 246 10.39 -19.57 0.00
CA PHE A 246 9.86 -18.70 1.04
C PHE A 246 10.90 -17.63 1.36
N GLY A 247 10.53 -16.37 1.19
CA GLY A 247 11.33 -15.22 1.59
C GLY A 247 11.07 -14.84 3.04
N GLN A 248 12.04 -14.15 3.64
CA GLN A 248 11.78 -13.41 4.88
C GLN A 248 10.77 -12.31 4.59
N SER A 249 9.77 -12.14 5.46
CA SER A 249 8.83 -11.02 5.34
C SER A 249 9.60 -9.70 5.31
N LEU A 250 9.38 -8.90 4.28
CA LEU A 250 9.94 -7.55 4.20
C LEU A 250 9.34 -6.71 5.34
N VAL A 251 10.19 -6.25 6.24
CA VAL A 251 9.85 -5.29 7.29
C VAL A 251 10.15 -3.92 6.71
N GLY A 252 9.10 -3.11 6.51
CA GLY A 252 9.23 -1.70 6.14
C GLY A 252 9.01 -0.78 7.32
#